data_AF-A0A7Y8GBV8-F1
#
_entry.id   AF-A0A7Y8GBV8-F1
#
_cell.length_a   1.000
_cell.length_b   1.000
_cell.length_c   1.000
_cell.angle_alpha   90.00
_cell.angle_beta   90.00
_cell.angle_gamma   90.00
#
_symmetry.space_group_name_H-M   'P 1'
#
loop_
_entity.id
_entity.type
_entity.pdbx_description
1 polymer ?
#
loop_
_entity_poly.entity_id
_entity_poly.type
_entity_poly.pdbx_seq_one_letter_code
_entity_poly.pdbx_strand_id
1 'polypeptide(L)'
;MAIIGNLEPKPETEVTEALQLASDDYRQFITNILEPAKDDLEAKVRKNAVALHQAFGVNLLLAHSVDYLQAVRFADGIKESRKDLVKTFDERFSVAGAYLGNRKMELIDAINNALKHIRLDAKRYQSVEERYGEISYQSLMEEEGRVMCHLESYRFDYCRVVLLPALRALSDWQFECIEDVLKFARGDFLTMESSYYPDSYDPDDPSTAIDQMIELCNPPCKNCEQSADECFCEKYVFAGASGQFEPAFSPTSGELDELLSQISPSYRRS
;
A
#
# COMPACT_ATOMS: atom_id res chain seq x y z
N MET A 1 12.31 3.00 1.81
CA MET A 1 11.97 3.68 3.09
C MET A 1 11.30 5.01 2.76
N ALA A 2 10.14 5.34 3.35
CA ALA A 2 9.49 6.64 3.11
C ALA A 2 9.96 7.64 4.18
N ILE A 3 10.51 8.78 3.75
CA ILE A 3 11.01 9.85 4.64
C ILE A 3 10.03 11.02 4.57
N ILE A 4 9.55 11.49 5.72
CA ILE A 4 8.68 12.67 5.81
C ILE A 4 9.52 13.92 5.56
N GLY A 5 9.47 14.45 4.33
CA GLY A 5 10.10 15.73 3.99
C GLY A 5 9.43 16.93 4.70
N ASN A 6 10.22 17.99 4.96
CA ASN A 6 9.72 19.22 5.57
C ASN A 6 8.92 20.06 4.57
N LEU A 7 7.59 20.05 4.68
CA LEU A 7 6.72 21.09 4.12
C LEU A 7 6.75 22.34 5.00
N GLU A 8 6.39 23.50 4.43
CA GLU A 8 6.42 24.81 5.09
C GLU A 8 5.85 24.78 6.52
N PRO A 9 6.47 25.49 7.48
CA PRO A 9 6.07 25.44 8.88
C PRO A 9 4.63 25.97 9.04
N LYS A 10 3.71 25.05 9.32
CA LYS A 10 2.38 25.38 9.85
C LYS A 10 2.53 25.84 11.30
N PRO A 11 1.58 26.66 11.83
CA PRO A 11 1.63 27.09 13.23
C PRO A 11 1.80 25.89 14.17
N GLU A 12 2.67 26.05 15.17
CA GLU A 12 2.92 25.03 16.19
C GLU A 12 1.59 24.55 16.77
N THR A 13 1.33 23.26 16.61
CA THR A 13 0.17 22.62 17.24
C THR A 13 0.52 22.43 18.72
N GLU A 14 -0.28 23.00 19.62
CA GLU A 14 -0.08 22.79 21.05
C GLU A 14 -0.32 21.31 21.37
N VAL A 15 0.72 20.62 21.84
CA VAL A 15 0.64 19.19 22.17
C VAL A 15 -0.21 19.02 23.42
N THR A 16 -1.44 18.56 23.23
CA THR A 16 -2.35 18.21 24.33
C THR A 16 -2.13 16.76 24.78
N GLU A 17 -2.53 16.43 26.00
CA GLU A 17 -2.48 15.05 26.51
C GLU A 17 -3.29 14.07 25.63
N ALA A 18 -4.43 14.51 25.10
CA ALA A 18 -5.26 13.71 24.19
C ALA A 18 -4.54 13.42 22.86
N LEU A 19 -3.82 14.42 22.34
CA LEU A 19 -3.05 14.28 21.10
C LEU A 19 -1.82 13.39 21.29
N GLN A 20 -1.14 13.52 22.43
CA GLN A 20 -0.05 12.62 22.83
C GLN A 20 -0.54 11.17 22.87
N LEU A 21 -1.63 10.90 23.60
CA LEU A 21 -2.17 9.55 23.75
C LEU A 21 -2.59 8.95 22.40
N ALA A 22 -3.34 9.68 21.59
CA ALA A 22 -3.77 9.18 20.27
C ALA A 22 -2.60 8.88 19.33
N SER A 23 -1.53 9.69 19.40
CA SER A 23 -0.33 9.51 18.59
C SER A 23 0.49 8.31 19.05
N ASP A 24 0.65 8.12 20.36
CA ASP A 24 1.34 6.96 20.94
C ASP A 24 0.58 5.66 20.66
N ASP A 25 -0.75 5.67 20.79
CA ASP A 25 -1.60 4.53 20.45
C ASP A 25 -1.46 4.15 18.97
N TYR A 26 -1.41 5.12 18.07
CA TYR A 26 -1.21 4.85 16.64
C TYR A 26 0.18 4.27 16.34
N ARG A 27 1.24 4.81 16.96
CA ARG A 27 2.61 4.26 16.83
C ARG A 27 2.68 2.82 17.32
N GLN A 28 2.10 2.55 18.49
CA GLN A 28 2.04 1.18 19.03
C GLN A 28 1.22 0.26 18.11
N PHE A 29 0.14 0.74 17.53
CA PHE A 29 -0.65 -0.05 16.56
C PHE A 29 0.18 -0.40 15.32
N ILE A 30 1.00 0.51 14.80
CA ILE A 30 1.88 0.20 13.68
C ILE A 30 2.91 -0.87 14.06
N THR A 31 3.71 -0.61 15.09
CA THR A 31 4.84 -1.48 15.46
C THR A 31 4.39 -2.85 15.94
N ASN A 32 3.30 -2.92 16.71
CA ASN A 32 2.87 -4.19 17.31
C ASN A 32 1.89 -4.97 16.43
N ILE A 33 1.20 -4.31 15.48
CA ILE A 33 0.11 -4.93 14.72
C ILE A 33 0.32 -4.82 13.20
N LEU A 34 0.48 -3.62 12.64
CA LEU A 34 0.54 -3.47 11.17
C LEU A 34 1.84 -4.00 10.56
N GLU A 35 3.00 -3.71 11.16
CA GLU A 35 4.29 -4.21 10.68
C GLU A 35 4.36 -5.75 10.71
N PRO A 36 4.04 -6.44 11.83
CA PRO A 36 3.99 -7.90 11.84
C PRO A 36 2.96 -8.50 10.87
N ALA A 37 1.79 -7.85 10.72
CA ALA A 37 0.76 -8.32 9.80
C ALA A 37 1.20 -8.18 8.33
N LYS A 38 1.94 -7.12 8.01
CA LYS A 38 2.57 -6.95 6.69
C LYS A 38 3.55 -8.09 6.42
N ASP A 39 4.49 -8.32 7.32
CA ASP A 39 5.54 -9.32 7.12
C ASP A 39 4.98 -10.73 6.99
N ASP A 40 3.99 -11.09 7.83
CA ASP A 40 3.29 -12.39 7.74
C ASP A 40 2.51 -12.54 6.43
N LEU A 41 1.74 -11.51 6.04
CA LEU A 41 0.97 -11.55 4.79
C LEU A 41 1.91 -11.63 3.59
N GLU A 42 3.00 -10.87 3.55
CA GLU A 42 4.00 -10.94 2.47
C GLU A 42 4.58 -12.35 2.35
N ALA A 43 5.00 -12.95 3.46
CA ALA A 43 5.57 -14.28 3.48
C ALA A 43 4.58 -15.35 2.95
N LYS A 44 3.29 -15.21 3.27
CA LYS A 44 2.22 -16.10 2.78
C LYS A 44 1.88 -15.85 1.32
N VAL A 45 1.80 -14.59 0.89
CA VAL A 45 1.53 -14.20 -0.51
C VAL A 45 2.63 -14.75 -1.41
N ARG A 46 3.91 -14.59 -1.05
CA ARG A 46 5.05 -15.14 -1.81
C ARG A 46 4.95 -16.64 -2.03
N LYS A 47 4.33 -17.38 -1.10
CA LYS A 47 4.16 -18.84 -1.16
C LYS A 47 2.80 -19.28 -1.73
N ASN A 48 1.92 -18.34 -2.09
CA ASN A 48 0.52 -18.62 -2.41
C ASN A 48 -0.13 -19.51 -1.33
N ALA A 49 -0.08 -19.06 -0.08
CA ALA A 49 -0.57 -19.79 1.08
C ALA A 49 -1.42 -18.92 2.01
N VAL A 50 -2.18 -17.98 1.44
CA VAL A 50 -3.07 -17.10 2.19
C VAL A 50 -4.45 -17.74 2.28
N ALA A 51 -4.91 -17.98 3.51
CA ALA A 51 -6.27 -18.46 3.74
C ALA A 51 -7.27 -17.30 3.78
N LEU A 52 -8.52 -17.55 3.39
CA LEU A 52 -9.56 -16.50 3.32
C LEU A 52 -9.75 -15.72 4.65
N HIS A 53 -9.77 -16.43 5.78
CA HIS A 53 -9.93 -15.80 7.10
C HIS A 53 -8.74 -14.89 7.48
N GLN A 54 -7.54 -15.17 6.96
CA GLN A 54 -6.35 -14.34 7.18
C GLN A 54 -6.47 -13.03 6.39
N ALA A 55 -6.93 -13.10 5.14
CA ALA A 55 -7.20 -11.90 4.35
C ALA A 55 -8.26 -10.99 5.00
N PHE A 56 -9.35 -11.58 5.54
CA PHE A 56 -10.33 -10.80 6.31
C PHE A 56 -9.74 -10.21 7.60
N GLY A 57 -8.88 -10.96 8.30
CA GLY A 57 -8.17 -10.45 9.47
C GLY A 57 -7.33 -9.21 9.14
N VAL A 58 -6.51 -9.28 8.09
CA VAL A 58 -5.71 -8.13 7.64
C VAL A 58 -6.60 -6.98 7.16
N ASN A 59 -7.68 -7.27 6.43
CA ASN A 59 -8.65 -6.27 6.00
C ASN A 59 -9.25 -5.50 7.20
N LEU A 60 -9.54 -6.20 8.30
CA LEU A 60 -10.02 -5.60 9.53
C LEU A 60 -8.97 -4.69 10.17
N LEU A 61 -7.71 -5.12 10.25
CA LEU A 61 -6.60 -4.31 10.77
C LEU A 61 -6.43 -3.01 9.97
N LEU A 62 -6.43 -3.11 8.64
CA LEU A 62 -6.35 -1.96 7.74
C LEU A 62 -7.55 -1.03 7.91
N ALA A 63 -8.77 -1.55 8.01
CA ALA A 63 -9.94 -0.73 8.24
C ALA A 63 -9.87 0.01 9.59
N HIS A 64 -9.26 -0.59 10.62
CA HIS A 64 -9.07 0.01 11.93
C HIS A 64 -7.94 1.04 11.98
N SER A 65 -6.91 0.93 11.12
CA SER A 65 -5.89 1.98 11.01
C SER A 65 -6.50 3.37 10.77
N VAL A 66 -7.58 3.43 9.98
CA VAL A 66 -8.34 4.67 9.72
C VAL A 66 -9.00 5.22 10.99
N ASP A 67 -9.42 4.36 11.93
CA ASP A 67 -9.99 4.80 13.21
C ASP A 67 -8.93 5.48 14.09
N TYR A 68 -7.72 4.90 14.16
CA TYR A 68 -6.60 5.51 14.89
C TYR A 68 -6.20 6.85 14.30
N LEU A 69 -6.11 6.94 12.98
CA LEU A 69 -5.79 8.18 12.27
C LEU A 69 -6.88 9.24 12.46
N GLN A 70 -8.14 8.82 12.48
CA GLN A 70 -9.25 9.72 12.81
C GLN A 70 -9.13 10.24 14.24
N ALA A 71 -8.74 9.41 15.20
CA ALA A 71 -8.54 9.82 16.59
C ALA A 71 -7.41 10.85 16.73
N VAL A 72 -6.28 10.65 16.04
CA VAL A 72 -5.18 11.63 15.98
C VAL A 72 -5.68 12.97 15.41
N ARG A 73 -6.35 12.94 14.26
CA ARG A 73 -6.86 14.16 13.59
C ARG A 73 -7.93 14.86 14.43
N PHE A 74 -8.77 14.11 15.12
CA PHE A 74 -9.76 14.67 16.04
C PHE A 74 -9.10 15.36 17.23
N ALA A 75 -8.08 14.75 17.83
CA ALA A 75 -7.30 15.34 18.92
C ALA A 75 -6.53 16.59 18.46
N ASP A 76 -6.20 16.65 17.17
CA ASP A 76 -5.62 17.80 16.47
C ASP A 76 -6.67 18.88 16.07
N GLY A 77 -7.94 18.70 16.45
CA GLY A 77 -9.01 19.66 16.19
C GLY A 77 -9.65 19.57 14.79
N ILE A 78 -9.26 18.61 13.96
CA ILE A 78 -9.88 18.37 12.65
C ILE A 78 -11.18 17.59 12.85
N LYS A 79 -12.30 18.18 12.41
CA LYS A 79 -13.62 17.55 12.44
C LYS A 79 -14.01 17.09 11.05
N GLU A 80 -13.97 15.79 10.83
CA GLU A 80 -14.41 15.18 9.58
C GLU A 80 -15.11 13.84 9.84
N SER A 81 -15.91 13.38 8.88
CA SER A 81 -16.48 12.05 8.97
C SER A 81 -15.46 10.98 8.55
N ARG A 82 -15.62 9.75 9.05
CA ARG A 82 -14.81 8.61 8.60
C ARG A 82 -14.86 8.43 7.08
N LYS A 83 -16.00 8.74 6.45
CA LYS A 83 -16.18 8.69 4.99
C LYS A 83 -15.25 9.68 4.28
N ASP A 84 -15.15 10.91 4.79
CA ASP A 84 -14.29 11.95 4.23
C ASP A 84 -12.81 11.59 4.43
N LEU A 85 -12.50 10.97 5.57
CA LEU A 85 -11.16 10.49 5.86
C LEU A 85 -10.74 9.38 4.90
N VAL A 86 -11.57 8.34 4.69
CA VAL A 86 -11.26 7.24 3.74
C VAL A 86 -10.99 7.80 2.34
N LYS A 87 -11.81 8.74 1.87
CA LYS A 87 -11.60 9.40 0.58
C LYS A 87 -10.29 10.19 0.54
N THR A 88 -9.98 10.95 1.59
CA THR A 88 -8.72 11.70 1.71
C THR A 88 -7.53 10.74 1.71
N PHE A 89 -7.67 9.57 2.35
CA PHE A 89 -6.63 8.55 2.37
C PHE A 89 -6.33 8.00 0.98
N ASP A 90 -7.39 7.62 0.28
CA ASP A 90 -7.30 7.14 -1.10
C ASP A 90 -6.70 8.20 -2.05
N GLU A 91 -6.97 9.49 -1.83
CA GLU A 91 -6.39 10.59 -2.62
C GLU A 91 -4.93 10.92 -2.26
N ARG A 92 -4.57 10.92 -0.97
CA ARG A 92 -3.25 11.39 -0.49
C ARG A 92 -2.21 10.28 -0.33
N PHE A 93 -2.66 9.08 0.03
CA PHE A 93 -1.82 7.90 0.24
C PHE A 93 -1.99 6.92 -0.92
N SER A 94 -2.41 7.45 -2.08
CA SER A 94 -2.51 6.72 -3.35
C SER A 94 -1.34 5.74 -3.47
N VAL A 95 -1.64 4.45 -3.39
CA VAL A 95 -0.62 3.43 -3.54
C VAL A 95 -0.52 3.09 -5.01
N ALA A 96 0.59 3.46 -5.63
CA ALA A 96 0.90 3.08 -7.00
C ALA A 96 0.81 1.55 -7.15
N GLY A 97 0.21 1.10 -8.24
CA GLY A 97 -0.01 -0.32 -8.49
C GLY A 97 -1.49 -0.69 -8.57
N ALA A 98 -1.83 -1.44 -9.61
CA ALA A 98 -3.20 -1.74 -10.06
C ALA A 98 -4.03 -0.53 -10.52
N TYR A 99 -5.04 -0.81 -11.37
CA TYR A 99 -6.08 0.15 -11.83
C TYR A 99 -6.92 0.77 -10.69
N LEU A 100 -6.60 0.45 -9.43
CA LEU A 100 -7.23 0.90 -8.19
C LEU A 100 -6.33 1.86 -7.39
N GLY A 101 -5.35 2.53 -8.00
CA GLY A 101 -4.35 3.40 -7.33
C GLY A 101 -4.84 4.20 -6.12
N ASN A 102 -6.07 4.74 -6.21
CA ASN A 102 -6.67 5.63 -5.21
C ASN A 102 -8.00 5.07 -4.66
N ARG A 103 -8.19 3.75 -4.78
CA ARG A 103 -9.41 2.93 -4.57
C ARG A 103 -9.40 2.02 -3.34
N LYS A 104 -8.23 1.84 -2.75
CA LYS A 104 -7.92 0.65 -1.96
C LYS A 104 -8.56 0.73 -0.58
N MET A 105 -8.53 1.90 0.06
CA MET A 105 -9.13 2.09 1.37
C MET A 105 -10.67 2.09 1.30
N GLU A 106 -11.25 2.65 0.22
CA GLU A 106 -12.67 2.53 -0.09
C GLU A 106 -13.10 1.05 -0.18
N LEU A 107 -12.35 0.23 -0.92
CA LEU A 107 -12.67 -1.19 -1.07
C LEU A 107 -12.47 -1.98 0.24
N ILE A 108 -11.40 -1.70 1.00
CA ILE A 108 -11.15 -2.30 2.32
C ILE A 108 -12.31 -2.00 3.29
N ASP A 109 -12.75 -0.75 3.34
CA ASP A 109 -13.89 -0.33 4.19
C ASP A 109 -15.19 -1.02 3.74
N ALA A 110 -15.43 -1.10 2.44
CA ALA A 110 -16.59 -1.78 1.88
C ALA A 110 -16.61 -3.28 2.23
N ILE A 111 -15.52 -4.00 1.99
CA ILE A 111 -15.41 -5.43 2.32
C ILE A 111 -15.55 -5.66 3.84
N ASN A 112 -14.96 -4.79 4.67
CA ASN A 112 -15.10 -4.86 6.13
C ASN A 112 -16.56 -4.69 6.58
N ASN A 113 -17.27 -3.70 6.03
CA ASN A 113 -18.67 -3.46 6.38
C ASN A 113 -19.58 -4.57 5.85
N ALA A 114 -19.30 -5.11 4.66
CA ALA A 114 -20.01 -6.25 4.10
C ALA A 114 -19.87 -7.50 4.98
N LEU A 115 -18.70 -7.73 5.56
CA LEU A 115 -18.49 -8.79 6.55
C LEU A 115 -19.29 -8.55 7.85
N LYS A 116 -19.31 -7.30 8.34
CA LYS A 116 -20.02 -6.91 9.58
C LYS A 116 -21.54 -6.97 9.48
N HIS A 117 -22.10 -6.62 8.32
CA HIS A 117 -23.54 -6.37 8.15
C HIS A 117 -24.23 -7.33 7.17
N ILE A 118 -23.55 -8.38 6.71
CA ILE A 118 -23.99 -9.36 5.69
C ILE A 118 -24.14 -8.73 4.29
N ARG A 119 -24.62 -7.48 4.20
CA ARG A 119 -24.71 -6.64 2.99
C ARG A 119 -24.35 -5.19 3.32
N LEU A 120 -23.91 -4.45 2.30
CA LEU A 120 -23.68 -3.03 2.42
C LEU A 120 -24.99 -2.24 2.52
N ASP A 121 -24.94 -1.12 3.23
CA ASP A 121 -26.00 -0.12 3.17
C ASP A 121 -25.90 0.63 1.83
N ALA A 122 -26.84 0.36 0.93
CA ALA A 122 -26.86 0.91 -0.42
C ALA A 122 -26.89 2.46 -0.44
N LYS A 123 -27.45 3.13 0.56
CA LYS A 123 -27.45 4.60 0.62
C LYS A 123 -26.07 5.13 1.00
N ARG A 124 -25.40 4.47 1.93
CA ARG A 124 -24.05 4.86 2.40
C ARG A 124 -22.99 4.56 1.34
N TYR A 125 -23.13 3.43 0.63
CA TYR A 125 -22.15 2.89 -0.30
C TYR A 125 -22.58 2.97 -1.78
N GLN A 126 -23.54 3.83 -2.13
CA GLN A 126 -24.05 3.96 -3.50
C GLN A 126 -22.93 4.09 -4.55
N SER A 127 -21.96 4.99 -4.34
CA SER A 127 -20.85 5.20 -5.29
C SER A 127 -19.89 4.01 -5.40
N VAL A 128 -19.86 3.14 -4.38
CA VAL A 128 -19.06 1.92 -4.34
C VAL A 128 -19.81 0.81 -5.09
N GLU A 129 -21.10 0.65 -4.84
CA GLU A 129 -21.96 -0.32 -5.55
C GLU A 129 -22.06 0.02 -7.05
N GLU A 130 -22.21 1.30 -7.41
CA GLU A 130 -22.21 1.74 -8.81
C GLU A 130 -20.92 1.40 -9.55
N ARG A 131 -19.79 1.23 -8.85
CA ARG A 131 -18.50 0.90 -9.46
C ARG A 131 -18.20 -0.59 -9.47
N TYR A 132 -18.38 -1.23 -8.32
CA TYR A 132 -17.92 -2.59 -8.09
C TYR A 132 -19.05 -3.63 -8.19
N GLY A 133 -20.30 -3.18 -8.28
CA GLY A 133 -21.48 -4.02 -8.12
C GLY A 133 -21.76 -4.32 -6.64
N GLU A 134 -22.65 -5.29 -6.40
CA GLU A 134 -22.97 -5.73 -5.03
C GLU A 134 -21.74 -6.33 -4.35
N ILE A 135 -21.34 -5.75 -3.21
CA ILE A 135 -20.23 -6.25 -2.39
C ILE A 135 -20.77 -7.02 -1.19
N SER A 136 -20.27 -8.24 -1.02
CA SER A 136 -20.57 -9.09 0.14
C SER A 136 -19.30 -9.78 0.64
N TYR A 137 -19.38 -10.54 1.73
CA TYR A 137 -18.25 -11.39 2.13
C TYR A 137 -17.91 -12.45 1.06
N GLN A 138 -18.86 -12.80 0.19
CA GLN A 138 -18.66 -13.76 -0.91
C GLN A 138 -17.88 -13.15 -2.07
N SER A 139 -17.66 -11.83 -2.07
CA SER A 139 -16.77 -11.17 -3.02
C SER A 139 -15.32 -11.59 -2.85
N LEU A 140 -14.94 -12.25 -1.74
CA LEU A 140 -13.62 -12.85 -1.56
C LEU A 140 -13.72 -14.37 -1.51
N MET A 141 -12.89 -15.05 -2.31
CA MET A 141 -12.81 -16.52 -2.36
C MET A 141 -11.37 -16.99 -2.37
N GLU A 142 -11.10 -18.12 -1.73
CA GLU A 142 -9.80 -18.77 -1.79
C GLU A 142 -9.67 -19.63 -3.05
N GLU A 143 -8.65 -19.37 -3.87
CA GLU A 143 -8.32 -20.12 -5.08
C GLU A 143 -6.82 -20.39 -5.11
N GLU A 144 -6.41 -21.66 -5.09
CA GLU A 144 -4.99 -22.06 -5.19
C GLU A 144 -4.07 -21.35 -4.18
N GLY A 145 -4.56 -21.16 -2.95
CA GLY A 145 -3.86 -20.48 -1.86
C GLY A 145 -3.69 -18.96 -2.04
N ARG A 146 -4.46 -18.38 -2.97
CA ARG A 146 -4.66 -16.93 -3.16
C ARG A 146 -6.06 -16.56 -2.72
N VAL A 147 -6.27 -15.30 -2.31
CA VAL A 147 -7.62 -14.78 -2.04
C VAL A 147 -8.02 -13.89 -3.19
N MET A 148 -8.90 -14.40 -4.05
CA MET A 148 -9.41 -13.71 -5.22
C MET A 148 -10.60 -12.83 -4.83
N CYS A 149 -10.56 -11.57 -5.24
CA CYS A 149 -11.69 -10.67 -5.22
C CYS A 149 -12.48 -10.82 -6.51
N HIS A 150 -13.77 -11.14 -6.40
CA HIS A 150 -14.73 -11.24 -7.48
C HIS A 150 -15.83 -10.20 -7.28
N LEU A 151 -15.89 -9.28 -8.23
CA LEU A 151 -16.84 -8.17 -8.31
C LEU A 151 -17.37 -8.11 -9.75
N GLU A 152 -18.42 -7.32 -10.01
CA GLU A 152 -19.13 -7.38 -11.29
C GLU A 152 -18.23 -7.19 -12.52
N SER A 153 -17.30 -6.23 -12.44
CA SER A 153 -16.33 -5.91 -13.50
C SER A 153 -14.88 -6.07 -13.06
N TYR A 154 -14.63 -6.74 -11.93
CA TYR A 154 -13.28 -6.93 -11.42
C TYR A 154 -13.04 -8.35 -10.93
N ARG A 155 -11.85 -8.86 -11.25
CA ARG A 155 -11.32 -10.11 -10.71
C ARG A 155 -9.84 -9.97 -10.47
N PHE A 156 -9.34 -10.14 -9.25
CA PHE A 156 -7.90 -10.04 -8.99
C PHE A 156 -7.52 -10.65 -7.64
N ASP A 157 -6.22 -10.88 -7.41
CA ASP A 157 -5.71 -11.31 -6.10
C ASP A 157 -5.78 -10.15 -5.11
N TYR A 158 -6.72 -10.24 -4.16
CA TYR A 158 -7.02 -9.18 -3.21
C TYR A 158 -5.83 -8.84 -2.31
N CYS A 159 -5.04 -9.85 -1.94
CA CYS A 159 -3.92 -9.65 -1.04
C CYS A 159 -2.81 -8.86 -1.73
N ARG A 160 -2.47 -9.23 -2.96
CA ARG A 160 -1.45 -8.55 -3.77
C ARG A 160 -1.87 -7.16 -4.24
N VAL A 161 -3.12 -7.02 -4.68
CA VAL A 161 -3.59 -5.80 -5.33
C VAL A 161 -4.05 -4.73 -4.33
N VAL A 162 -4.55 -5.14 -3.16
CA VAL A 162 -5.21 -4.24 -2.22
C VAL A 162 -4.52 -4.24 -0.86
N LEU A 163 -4.43 -5.40 -0.20
CA LEU A 163 -4.01 -5.45 1.21
C LEU A 163 -2.53 -5.13 1.40
N LEU A 164 -1.62 -5.75 0.63
CA LEU A 164 -0.18 -5.48 0.75
C LEU A 164 0.18 -4.03 0.40
N PRO A 165 -0.31 -3.46 -0.71
CA PRO A 165 -0.10 -2.04 -1.00
C PRO A 165 -0.60 -1.13 0.15
N ALA A 166 -1.80 -1.39 0.68
CA ALA A 166 -2.34 -0.60 1.78
C ALA A 166 -1.54 -0.75 3.10
N LEU A 167 -1.09 -1.97 3.42
CA LEU A 167 -0.24 -2.22 4.59
C LEU A 167 1.06 -1.43 4.50
N ARG A 168 1.80 -1.56 3.39
CA ARG A 168 3.05 -0.83 3.18
C ARG A 168 2.86 0.67 3.29
N ALA A 169 1.81 1.21 2.69
CA ALA A 169 1.49 2.63 2.74
C ALA A 169 1.21 3.14 4.17
N LEU A 170 0.77 2.28 5.08
CA LEU A 170 0.43 2.63 6.46
C LEU A 170 1.51 2.22 7.47
N SER A 171 2.40 1.28 7.14
CA SER A 171 3.39 0.72 8.08
C SER A 171 4.84 1.09 7.76
N ASP A 172 5.19 1.54 6.55
CA ASP A 172 6.59 1.75 6.16
C ASP A 172 7.18 3.11 6.64
N TRP A 173 6.63 3.64 7.74
CA TRP A 173 6.95 4.95 8.29
C TRP A 173 7.68 4.82 9.61
N GLN A 174 8.81 5.52 9.74
CA GLN A 174 9.48 5.69 11.02
C GLN A 174 9.03 6.99 11.67
N PHE A 175 8.21 6.87 12.71
CA PHE A 175 7.76 8.00 13.52
C PHE A 175 8.70 8.20 14.71
N GLU A 176 9.52 9.24 14.67
CA GLU A 176 10.41 9.60 15.78
C GLU A 176 9.64 10.37 16.86
N CYS A 177 8.72 11.24 16.44
CA CYS A 177 7.96 12.13 17.32
C CYS A 177 6.47 12.26 16.94
N ILE A 178 5.70 12.98 17.76
CA ILE A 178 4.27 13.22 17.53
C ILE A 178 4.06 14.04 16.26
N GLU A 179 4.97 14.97 15.99
CA GLU A 179 4.94 15.83 14.82
C GLU A 179 4.98 15.00 13.53
N ASP A 180 5.71 13.88 13.52
CA ASP A 180 5.75 12.97 12.37
C ASP A 180 4.41 12.25 12.18
N VAL A 181 3.81 11.78 13.27
CA VAL A 181 2.48 11.16 13.26
C VAL A 181 1.42 12.15 12.77
N LEU A 182 1.49 13.41 13.22
CA LEU A 182 0.59 14.47 12.79
C LEU A 182 0.75 14.79 11.31
N LYS A 183 2.00 14.95 10.83
CA LYS A 183 2.29 15.19 9.41
C LYS A 183 1.72 14.06 8.56
N PHE A 184 1.95 12.82 8.97
CA PHE A 184 1.39 11.65 8.31
C PHE A 184 -0.13 11.67 8.32
N ALA A 185 -0.76 11.79 9.49
CA ALA A 185 -2.21 11.77 9.63
C ALA A 185 -2.89 12.91 8.86
N ARG A 186 -2.27 14.09 8.81
CA ARG A 186 -2.74 15.23 8.01
C ARG A 186 -2.62 14.98 6.51
N GLY A 187 -1.75 14.06 6.10
CA GLY A 187 -1.37 13.85 4.71
C GLY A 187 -0.39 14.91 4.20
N ASP A 188 0.42 15.46 5.11
CA ASP A 188 1.42 16.49 4.88
C ASP A 188 2.82 15.86 4.87
N PHE A 189 3.04 14.90 3.96
CA PHE A 189 4.32 14.24 3.77
C PHE A 189 4.65 14.21 2.28
N LEU A 190 5.95 14.14 1.98
CA LEU A 190 6.44 13.86 0.65
C LEU A 190 6.82 12.39 0.61
N THR A 191 6.22 11.62 -0.29
CA THR A 191 6.80 10.35 -0.70
C THR A 191 7.98 10.67 -1.61
N MET A 192 9.19 10.63 -1.07
CA MET A 192 10.33 10.42 -1.95
C MET A 192 10.19 9.00 -2.50
N GLU A 193 10.18 8.85 -3.82
CA GLU A 193 10.50 7.56 -4.41
C GLU A 193 11.88 7.20 -3.86
N SER A 194 11.91 6.26 -2.92
CA SER A 194 13.13 5.59 -2.49
C SER A 194 13.89 5.25 -3.76
N SER A 195 15.20 5.47 -3.79
CA SER A 195 16.05 4.89 -4.84
C SER A 195 15.59 3.46 -5.08
N TYR A 196 15.41 3.08 -6.35
CA TYR A 196 14.88 1.77 -6.74
C TYR A 196 15.68 0.60 -6.13
N TYR A 197 16.88 0.88 -5.66
CA TYR A 197 17.70 -0.04 -4.91
C TYR A 197 17.28 -0.06 -3.44
N PRO A 198 16.85 -1.22 -2.90
CA PRO A 198 16.70 -1.37 -1.47
C PRO A 198 18.03 -1.01 -0.76
N ASP A 199 17.95 -0.32 0.39
CA ASP A 199 19.08 -0.04 1.30
C ASP A 199 19.76 -1.32 1.86
N SER A 200 19.39 -2.50 1.34
CA SER A 200 19.93 -3.80 1.73
C SER A 200 21.24 -4.17 1.03
N TYR A 201 21.70 -3.38 0.07
CA TYR A 201 22.96 -3.64 -0.62
C TYR A 201 24.16 -3.20 0.20
N ASP A 202 25.16 -4.08 0.30
CA ASP A 202 26.45 -3.74 0.89
C ASP A 202 27.19 -2.80 -0.09
N PRO A 203 27.46 -1.54 0.27
CA PRO A 203 28.18 -0.62 -0.59
C PRO A 203 29.63 -1.07 -0.86
N ASP A 204 30.16 -1.97 -0.03
CA ASP A 204 31.51 -2.51 -0.15
C ASP A 204 31.55 -3.83 -0.97
N ASP A 205 30.40 -4.38 -1.38
CA ASP A 205 30.34 -5.57 -2.24
C ASP A 205 30.50 -5.19 -3.74
N PRO A 206 31.57 -5.67 -4.42
CA PRO A 206 31.80 -5.37 -5.83
C PRO A 206 30.73 -5.94 -6.78
N SER A 207 29.88 -6.86 -6.33
CA SER A 207 28.77 -7.40 -7.11
C SER A 207 27.48 -6.58 -7.01
N THR A 208 27.40 -5.60 -6.08
CA THR A 208 26.22 -4.75 -5.89
C THR A 208 25.72 -4.10 -7.18
N ALA A 209 26.62 -3.53 -7.99
CA ALA A 209 26.22 -2.91 -9.26
C ALA A 209 25.61 -3.91 -10.27
N ILE A 210 26.05 -5.18 -10.24
CA ILE A 210 25.50 -6.25 -11.08
C ILE A 210 24.11 -6.63 -10.60
N ASP A 211 23.91 -6.80 -9.29
CA ASP A 211 22.61 -7.16 -8.73
C ASP A 211 21.58 -6.05 -8.96
N GLN A 212 21.99 -4.79 -8.76
CA GLN A 212 21.21 -3.60 -9.10
C GLN A 212 20.82 -3.59 -10.58
N MET A 213 21.73 -3.96 -11.49
CA MET A 213 21.44 -4.07 -12.92
C MET A 213 20.42 -5.17 -13.22
N ILE A 214 20.53 -6.32 -12.54
CA ILE A 214 19.58 -7.43 -12.70
C ILE A 214 18.18 -6.98 -12.28
N GLU A 215 18.03 -6.34 -11.11
CA GLU A 215 16.74 -5.84 -10.64
C GLU A 215 16.18 -4.77 -11.58
N LEU A 216 17.02 -3.83 -12.00
CA LEU A 216 16.64 -2.74 -12.89
C LEU A 216 16.16 -3.25 -14.26
N CYS A 217 16.76 -4.33 -14.77
CA CYS A 217 16.36 -4.96 -16.02
C CYS A 217 15.18 -5.94 -15.88
N ASN A 218 14.78 -6.31 -14.67
CA ASN A 218 13.71 -7.26 -14.40
C ASN A 218 12.64 -6.64 -13.48
N PRO A 219 11.97 -5.55 -13.89
CA PRO A 219 10.95 -4.91 -13.07
C PRO A 219 9.80 -5.89 -12.78
N PRO A 220 9.29 -5.92 -11.54
CA PRO A 220 8.08 -6.68 -11.24
C PRO A 220 6.87 -6.06 -11.93
N CYS A 221 5.79 -6.83 -12.06
CA CYS A 221 4.53 -6.34 -12.56
C CYS A 221 3.93 -5.32 -11.58
N LYS A 222 3.58 -4.13 -12.06
CA LYS A 222 2.90 -3.06 -11.32
C LYS A 222 1.60 -3.50 -10.64
N ASN A 223 0.95 -4.54 -11.16
CA ASN A 223 -0.38 -4.95 -10.74
C ASN A 223 -0.36 -6.12 -9.75
N CYS A 224 0.55 -7.09 -9.92
CA CYS A 224 0.62 -8.29 -9.06
C CYS A 224 1.96 -8.47 -8.35
N GLU A 225 2.92 -7.59 -8.59
CA GLU A 225 4.28 -7.60 -8.02
C GLU A 225 5.09 -8.87 -8.30
N GLN A 226 4.66 -9.66 -9.30
CA GLN A 226 5.38 -10.86 -9.73
C GLN A 226 6.28 -10.52 -10.92
N SER A 227 7.31 -11.33 -11.14
CA SER A 227 8.14 -11.25 -12.35
C SER A 227 7.31 -11.48 -13.61
N ALA A 228 7.86 -11.16 -14.78
CA ALA A 228 7.18 -11.36 -16.05
C ALA A 228 6.74 -12.83 -16.25
N ASP A 229 7.60 -13.79 -15.90
CA ASP A 229 7.32 -15.22 -16.07
C ASP A 229 6.29 -15.77 -15.08
N GLU A 230 6.21 -15.18 -13.88
CA GLU A 230 5.26 -15.59 -12.85
C GLU A 230 4.00 -14.71 -12.82
N CYS A 231 3.86 -13.78 -13.76
CA CYS A 231 2.79 -12.80 -13.76
C CYS A 231 1.42 -13.45 -13.94
N PHE A 232 0.55 -13.24 -12.96
CA PHE A 232 -0.81 -13.79 -12.98
C PHE A 232 -1.87 -12.80 -13.51
N CYS A 233 -1.44 -11.64 -14.02
CA CYS A 233 -2.36 -10.56 -14.43
C CYS A 233 -3.24 -10.92 -15.64
N GLU A 234 -2.85 -11.90 -16.46
CA GLU A 234 -3.71 -12.41 -17.54
C GLU A 234 -5.04 -13.01 -17.03
N LYS A 235 -5.08 -13.45 -15.76
CA LYS A 235 -6.32 -13.93 -15.11
C LYS A 235 -7.09 -12.81 -14.44
N TYR A 236 -6.52 -11.61 -14.36
CA TYR A 236 -7.17 -10.46 -13.74
C TYR A 236 -8.09 -9.74 -14.71
N VAL A 237 -9.12 -9.14 -14.16
CA VAL A 237 -10.04 -8.23 -14.83
C VAL A 237 -10.11 -6.95 -14.03
N PHE A 238 -9.90 -5.82 -14.69
CA PHE A 238 -9.99 -4.49 -14.10
C PHE A 238 -10.97 -3.65 -14.93
N ALA A 239 -12.12 -3.31 -14.35
CA ALA A 239 -13.18 -2.57 -15.02
C ALA A 239 -13.59 -3.19 -16.39
N GLY A 240 -13.69 -4.53 -16.43
CA GLY A 240 -14.05 -5.29 -17.62
C GLY A 240 -12.91 -5.52 -18.63
N ALA A 241 -11.75 -4.90 -18.44
CA ALA A 241 -10.56 -5.15 -19.26
C ALA A 241 -9.68 -6.24 -18.65
N SER A 242 -9.17 -7.16 -19.46
CA SER A 242 -8.19 -8.14 -19.02
C SER A 242 -6.88 -7.45 -18.61
N GLY A 243 -6.32 -7.89 -17.49
CA GLY A 243 -5.00 -7.46 -17.06
C GLY A 243 -3.89 -8.03 -17.94
N GLN A 244 -2.74 -7.36 -17.91
CA GLN A 244 -1.52 -7.81 -18.56
C GLN A 244 -0.32 -7.48 -17.68
N PHE A 245 0.84 -8.05 -18.00
CA PHE A 245 2.09 -7.63 -17.41
C PHE A 245 2.37 -6.18 -17.78
N GLU A 246 2.51 -5.33 -16.78
CA GLU A 246 2.92 -3.94 -16.92
C GLU A 246 4.10 -3.73 -15.97
N PRO A 247 5.30 -3.40 -16.45
CA PRO A 247 6.45 -3.25 -15.56
C PRO A 247 6.24 -2.06 -14.61
N ALA A 248 6.58 -2.25 -13.34
CA ALA A 248 6.42 -1.24 -12.29
C ALA A 248 7.19 0.05 -12.60
N PHE A 249 8.33 -0.09 -13.26
CA PHE A 249 9.18 1.00 -13.73
C PHE A 249 9.82 0.61 -15.06
N SER A 250 10.33 1.61 -15.77
CA SER A 250 11.11 1.42 -16.99
C SER A 250 12.43 2.15 -16.81
N PRO A 251 13.57 1.46 -16.81
CA PRO A 251 14.84 2.10 -16.54
C PRO A 251 15.18 3.10 -17.63
N THR A 252 15.70 4.24 -17.22
CA THR A 252 16.23 5.24 -18.15
C THR A 252 17.59 4.81 -18.67
N SER A 253 17.97 5.30 -19.85
CA SER A 253 19.31 5.05 -20.39
C SER A 253 20.43 5.57 -19.47
N GLY A 254 20.16 6.63 -18.70
CA GLY A 254 21.12 7.20 -17.76
C GLY A 254 21.42 6.27 -16.58
N GLU A 255 20.39 5.67 -16.00
CA GLU A 255 20.54 4.71 -14.89
C GLU A 255 21.28 3.44 -15.33
N LEU A 256 20.97 2.94 -16.53
CA LEU A 256 21.68 1.80 -17.11
C LEU A 256 23.15 2.12 -17.36
N ASP A 257 23.46 3.28 -17.93
CA ASP A 257 24.85 3.70 -18.20
C ASP A 257 25.66 3.86 -16.91
N GLU A 258 25.05 4.39 -15.85
CA GLU A 258 25.68 4.55 -14.54
C GLU A 258 26.08 3.20 -13.96
N LEU A 259 25.15 2.25 -13.87
CA LEU A 259 25.45 0.90 -13.37
C LEU A 259 26.48 0.17 -14.25
N LEU A 260 26.36 0.28 -15.58
CA LEU A 260 27.34 -0.33 -16.50
C LEU A 260 28.76 0.21 -16.29
N SER A 261 28.90 1.50 -15.97
CA SER A 261 30.21 2.12 -15.69
C SER A 261 30.86 1.63 -14.39
N GLN A 262 30.04 1.15 -13.45
CA GLN A 262 30.48 0.55 -12.19
C GLN A 262 30.85 -0.93 -12.37
N ILE A 263 30.09 -1.66 -13.20
CA ILE A 263 30.34 -3.07 -13.53
C ILE A 263 31.58 -3.23 -14.44
N SER A 264 31.72 -2.36 -15.45
CA SER A 264 32.76 -2.48 -16.47
C SER A 264 33.56 -1.18 -16.61
N PRO A 265 34.88 -1.19 -16.31
CA PRO A 265 35.74 -0.02 -16.46
C PRO A 265 35.77 0.56 -17.89
N SER A 266 35.47 -0.27 -18.90
CA SER A 266 35.40 0.12 -20.31
C SER A 266 34.23 1.06 -20.64
N TYR A 267 33.23 1.14 -19.75
CA TYR A 267 32.05 2.02 -19.88
C TYR A 267 32.19 3.35 -19.14
N ARG A 268 33.32 3.61 -18.47
CA ARG A 268 33.60 4.92 -17.88
C ARG A 268 33.75 5.93 -19.02
N ARG A 269 32.71 6.74 -19.26
CA ARG A 269 32.75 7.84 -20.23
C ARG A 269 33.94 8.75 -19.88
N SER A 270 34.73 9.08 -20.91
CA SER A 270 35.82 10.06 -20.84
C SER A 270 35.27 11.48 -20.74
#